data_AF-A0A2E1JEQ7-F1
#
_entry.id   AF-A0A2E1JEQ7-F1
#
_cell.length_a   1.000
_cell.length_b   1.000
_cell.length_c   1.000
_cell.angle_alpha   90.00
_cell.angle_beta   90.00
_cell.angle_gamma   90.00
#
_symmetry.space_group_name_H-M   'P 1'
#
loop_
_entity.id
_entity.type
_entity.pdbx_description
1 polymer ?
#
loop_
_entity_poly.entity_id
_entity_poly.type
_entity_poly.pdbx_seq_one_letter_code
_entity_poly.pdbx_strand_id
1 'polypeptide(L)' 'MVTIAAGCDHGGFSLKTVLIEHLIESGHEVLDLGTDSNERVDYPDFAEAVAKSVASGEAE' A
#
# COMPACT_ATOMS: atom_id res chain seq x y z
N MET A 1 15.43 -5.75 -5.09
CA MET A 1 14.42 -6.37 -4.20
C MET A 1 14.37 -5.51 -2.96
N VAL A 2 13.26 -4.82 -2.78
CA VAL A 2 13.01 -3.89 -1.66
C VAL A 2 11.57 -4.10 -1.20
N THR A 3 11.25 -3.65 0.02
CA THR A 3 9.90 -3.72 0.58
C THR A 3 9.18 -2.40 0.29
N ILE A 4 8.06 -2.46 -0.44
CA ILE A 4 7.26 -1.30 -0.82
C ILE A 4 5.96 -1.31 -0.02
N ALA A 5 5.70 -0.25 0.74
CA ALA A 5 4.44 -0.06 1.44
C ALA A 5 3.38 0.50 0.48
N ALA A 6 2.21 -0.14 0.43
CA ALA A 6 1.09 0.26 -0.40
C ALA A 6 -0.12 0.59 0.48
N GLY A 7 -0.70 1.77 0.28
CA GLY A 7 -1.88 2.24 1.00
C GLY A 7 -2.76 3.10 0.09
N CYS A 8 -4.07 2.98 0.18
CA CYS A 8 -5.02 3.84 -0.52
C CYS A 8 -6.36 3.92 0.22
N ASP A 9 -7.18 4.90 -0.14
CA ASP A 9 -8.59 4.89 0.23
C ASP A 9 -9.42 3.99 -0.71
N HIS A 10 -10.74 3.99 -0.50
CA HIS A 10 -11.71 3.27 -1.31
C HIS A 10 -11.67 3.62 -2.80
N GLY A 11 -11.29 4.86 -3.16
CA GLY A 11 -11.17 5.29 -4.55
C GLY A 11 -9.95 4.68 -5.25
N GLY A 12 -8.90 4.36 -4.49
CA GLY A 12 -7.67 3.77 -5.01
C GLY A 12 -7.62 2.24 -5.03
N PHE A 13 -8.56 1.55 -4.37
CA PHE A 13 -8.47 0.11 -4.10
C PHE A 13 -8.18 -0.75 -5.34
N SER A 14 -8.98 -0.59 -6.40
CA SER A 14 -8.81 -1.40 -7.62
C SER A 14 -7.46 -1.18 -8.31
N LEU A 15 -6.94 0.05 -8.33
CA LEU A 15 -5.64 0.33 -8.92
C LEU A 15 -4.51 -0.18 -8.03
N LYS A 16 -4.63 -0.02 -6.70
CA LYS A 16 -3.65 -0.55 -5.74
C LYS A 16 -3.45 -2.04 -5.96
N THR A 17 -4.52 -2.84 -6.04
CA THR A 17 -4.40 -4.30 -6.26
C THR A 17 -3.58 -4.64 -7.51
N VAL A 18 -3.82 -3.96 -8.64
CA VAL A 18 -3.05 -4.18 -9.89
C VAL A 18 -1.59 -3.80 -9.71
N LEU A 19 -1.30 -2.69 -9.01
CA LEU A 19 0.08 -2.27 -8.75
C LEU A 19 0.81 -3.24 -7.83
N ILE A 20 0.14 -3.77 -6.81
CA ILE A 20 0.71 -4.77 -5.90
C ILE A 20 1.13 -6.01 -6.68
N GLU A 21 0.26 -6.55 -7.55
CA GLU A 21 0.59 -7.69 -8.40
C GLU A 21 1.81 -7.40 -9.28
N HIS A 22 1.83 -6.24 -9.94
CA HIS A 22 2.95 -5.84 -10.80
C HIS A 22 4.28 -5.71 -10.04
N LEU A 23 4.27 -5.16 -8.83
CA LEU A 23 5.46 -5.02 -7.99
C LEU A 23 5.99 -6.38 -7.52
N ILE A 24 5.08 -7.29 -7.14
CA ILE A 24 5.43 -8.67 -6.78
C ILE A 24 6.05 -9.40 -7.98
N GLU A 25 5.44 -9.31 -9.17
CA GLU A 25 5.99 -9.88 -10.42
C GLU A 25 7.36 -9.31 -10.77
N SER A 26 7.62 -8.05 -10.39
CA SER A 26 8.90 -7.37 -10.58
C SER A 26 9.96 -7.74 -9.52
N GLY A 27 9.64 -8.63 -8.57
CA GLY A 27 10.56 -9.14 -7.56
C GLY A 27 10.70 -8.23 -6.33
N HIS A 28 9.68 -7.44 -6.02
CA HIS A 28 9.59 -6.67 -4.77
C HIS A 28 8.71 -7.39 -3.75
N GLU A 29 8.96 -7.13 -2.47
CA GLU A 29 8.00 -7.45 -1.41
C GLU A 29 7.05 -6.27 -1.24
N VAL A 30 5.77 -6.55 -1.02
CA VAL A 30 4.75 -5.53 -0.83
C VAL A 30 4.15 -5.65 0.56
N LEU A 31 4.20 -4.56 1.32
CA LEU A 31 3.48 -4.39 2.57
C LEU A 31 2.16 -3.69 2.28
N ASP A 32 1.08 -4.45 2.11
CA ASP A 32 -0.26 -3.90 1.90
C ASP A 32 -0.87 -3.43 3.24
N LEU A 33 -1.01 -2.12 3.38
CA LEU A 33 -1.54 -1.46 4.58
C LEU A 33 -3.00 -1.02 4.43
N GLY A 34 -3.69 -1.50 3.39
CA GLY A 34 -5.11 -1.24 3.14
C GLY A 34 -5.38 -0.07 2.19
N THR A 35 -6.62 0.33 1.95
CA THR A 35 -7.85 -0.39 2.31
C THR A 35 -7.96 -1.75 1.61
N ASP A 36 -8.81 -2.65 2.09
CA ASP A 36 -9.00 -4.01 1.59
C ASP A 36 -10.28 -4.18 0.75
N SER A 37 -11.00 -3.08 0.51
CA SER A 37 -12.26 -3.08 -0.24
C SER A 37 -12.58 -1.72 -0.86
N ASN A 38 -13.65 -1.68 -1.67
CA ASN A 38 -14.23 -0.42 -2.19
C ASN A 38 -15.19 0.25 -1.19
N GLU A 39 -15.27 -0.23 0.05
CA GLU A 39 -16.09 0.42 1.07
C GLU A 39 -15.49 1.75 1.49
N ARG A 40 -16.33 2.77 1.65
CA ARG A 40 -15.89 4.13 1.95
C ARG A 40 -15.11 4.16 3.26
N VAL A 41 -13.90 4.71 3.18
CA VAL A 41 -12.96 4.91 4.28
C VAL A 41 -12.23 6.24 4.09
N ASP A 42 -11.58 6.73 5.15
CA ASP A 42 -10.82 7.96 5.15
C ASP A 42 -9.34 7.70 4.81
N TYR A 43 -8.82 8.40 3.79
CA TYR A 43 -7.44 8.22 3.33
C TYR A 43 -6.33 8.49 4.36
N PRO A 44 -6.48 9.38 5.38
CA PRO A 44 -5.39 9.70 6.30
C PRO A 44 -4.88 8.51 7.10
N ASP A 45 -5.74 7.53 7.46
CA ASP A 45 -5.33 6.35 8.22
C ASP A 45 -4.31 5.51 7.45
N PHE A 46 -4.57 5.29 6.16
CA PHE A 46 -3.70 4.54 5.25
C PHE A 46 -2.43 5.32 4.89
N ALA A 47 -2.56 6.64 4.70
CA ALA A 47 -1.43 7.52 4.45
C ALA A 47 -0.47 7.56 5.65
N GLU A 48 -1.00 7.63 6.87
CA GLU A 48 -0.21 7.59 8.10
C GLU A 48 0.51 6.23 8.25
N ALA A 49 -0.18 5.12 7.98
CA ALA A 49 0.41 3.78 8.05
C ALA A 49 1.60 3.64 7.08
N VAL A 50 1.43 4.05 5.81
CA VAL A 50 2.51 4.05 4.81
C VAL A 50 3.64 5.00 5.20
N ALA A 51 3.32 6.21 5.67
CA ALA A 51 4.34 7.17 6.06
C ALA A 51 5.18 6.66 7.26
N LYS A 52 4.54 5.97 8.21
CA LYS A 52 5.22 5.37 9.37
C LYS A 52 6.14 4.21 8.97
N SER A 53 5.73 3.33 8.07
CA SER A 53 6.57 2.21 7.63
C SER A 53 7.81 2.68 6.86
N VAL A 54 7.67 3.73 6.06
CA VAL A 54 8.82 4.37 5.39
C VAL A 54 9.72 5.08 6.43
N ALA A 55 9.14 5.85 7.34
CA ALA A 55 9.90 6.58 8.35
C ALA A 55 10.64 5.66 9.34
N SER A 56 10.13 4.45 9.60
CA SER A 56 10.76 3.45 10.46
C SER A 56 11.83 2.61 9.74
N GLY A 57 11.89 2.67 8.40
CA GLY A 57 12.73 1.80 7.59
C GLY A 57 12.19 0.38 7.42
N GLU A 58 10.92 0.14 7.74
CA GLU A 58 10.21 -1.11 7.43
C GLU A 58 9.94 -1.25 5.92
N ALA A 59 9.74 -0.12 5.24
CA ALA A 59 9.65 -0.01 3.78
C ALA A 59 10.60 1.08 3.25
N GLU A 60 10.97 1.00 1.97
CA GLU A 60 11.84 1.96 1.26
C GLU A 60 11.07 2.92 0.34
#